data_AF-A0A521WTD7-F1
#
_entry.id   AF-A0A521WTD7-F1
#
_cell.length_a   1.000
_cell.length_b   1.000
_cell.length_c   1.000
_cell.angle_alpha   90.00
_cell.angle_beta   90.00
_cell.angle_gamma   90.00
#
_symmetry.space_group_name_H-M   'P 1'
#
loop_
_entity.id
_entity.type
_entity.pdbx_description
1 polymer ?
#
loop_
_entity_poly.entity_id
_entity_poly.type
_entity_poly.pdbx_seq_one_letter_code
_entity_poly.pdbx_strand_id
1 'polypeptide(L)'
;MKDLRSTIEEIAHAKPDQLRDGYLNRLRRLLRLRRDHFEELNEQGLRLLDRSIFAAYCDCIDIGQGEAAKSVLKDVRLTLSLTRASSR
;
A
#
# COMPACT_ATOMS: atom_id res chain seq x y z
N MET A 1 -1.41 -14.54 -27.82
CA MET A 1 -1.73 -13.27 -27.16
C MET A 1 -3.06 -13.45 -26.44
N LYS A 2 -3.13 -13.20 -25.13
CA LYS A 2 -4.41 -13.20 -24.41
C LYS A 2 -5.22 -11.97 -24.86
N ASP A 3 -6.51 -12.17 -25.10
CA ASP A 3 -7.44 -11.08 -25.42
C ASP A 3 -7.68 -10.19 -24.18
N LEU A 4 -7.92 -8.90 -24.40
CA LEU A 4 -8.14 -7.94 -23.31
C LEU A 4 -9.44 -8.26 -22.55
N ARG A 5 -10.49 -8.71 -23.25
CA ARG A 5 -11.76 -9.08 -22.62
C ARG A 5 -11.60 -10.27 -21.66
N SER A 6 -10.92 -11.32 -22.09
CA SER A 6 -10.69 -12.48 -21.21
C SER A 6 -9.85 -12.12 -19.99
N THR A 7 -8.92 -11.17 -20.12
CA THR A 7 -8.15 -10.65 -18.99
C THR A 7 -9.03 -9.85 -18.01
N ILE A 8 -9.94 -9.03 -18.51
CA ILE A 8 -10.90 -8.27 -17.67
C ILE A 8 -11.85 -9.22 -16.93
N GLU A 9 -12.35 -10.25 -17.61
CA GLU A 9 -13.21 -11.27 -16.99
C GLU A 9 -12.46 -12.07 -15.92
N GLU A 10 -11.20 -12.44 -16.15
CA GLU A 10 -10.36 -13.11 -15.15
C GLU A 10 -10.16 -12.23 -13.90
N ILE A 11 -9.95 -10.92 -14.08
CA ILE A 11 -9.81 -9.97 -12.95
C ILE A 11 -11.13 -9.82 -12.19
N ALA A 12 -12.25 -9.71 -12.91
CA ALA A 12 -13.57 -9.55 -12.30
C ALA A 12 -14.01 -10.77 -11.46
N HIS A 13 -13.56 -11.98 -11.84
CA HIS A 13 -13.85 -13.22 -11.13
C HIS A 13 -12.72 -13.65 -10.17
N ALA A 14 -11.69 -12.84 -9.99
CA ALA A 14 -10.59 -13.16 -9.10
C ALA A 14 -11.10 -13.33 -7.66
N LYS A 15 -10.71 -14.43 -7.03
CA LYS A 15 -11.02 -14.64 -5.61
C LYS A 15 -10.23 -13.64 -4.76
N PRO A 16 -10.77 -13.20 -3.62
CA PRO A 16 -10.09 -12.30 -2.70
C PRO A 16 -8.63 -12.68 -2.40
N ASP A 17 -8.36 -13.98 -2.19
CA ASP A 17 -7.00 -14.49 -1.92
C ASP A 17 -6.03 -14.30 -3.09
N GLN A 18 -6.52 -14.32 -4.33
CA GLN A 18 -5.69 -14.10 -5.52
C GLN A 18 -5.29 -12.62 -5.67
N LEU A 19 -6.05 -11.72 -5.06
CA LEU A 19 -5.79 -10.28 -5.08
C LEU A 19 -4.92 -9.82 -3.90
N ARG A 20 -4.83 -10.63 -2.84
CA ARG A 20 -4.14 -10.35 -1.58
C ARG A 20 -2.75 -9.72 -1.78
N ASP A 21 -1.89 -10.36 -2.55
CA ASP A 21 -0.51 -9.90 -2.72
C ASP A 21 -0.44 -8.56 -3.44
N GLY A 22 -1.30 -8.33 -4.43
CA GLY A 22 -1.38 -7.06 -5.16
C GLY A 22 -1.73 -5.90 -4.22
N TYR A 23 -2.78 -6.06 -3.41
CA TYR A 23 -3.22 -5.03 -2.47
C TYR A 23 -2.22 -4.77 -1.35
N LEU A 24 -1.67 -5.83 -0.74
CA LEU A 24 -0.66 -5.68 0.31
C LEU A 24 0.63 -5.04 -0.23
N ASN A 25 1.05 -5.37 -1.46
CA ASN A 25 2.21 -4.75 -2.09
C ASN A 25 1.98 -3.28 -2.42
N ARG A 26 0.77 -2.91 -2.85
CA ARG A 26 0.38 -1.51 -3.03
C ARG A 26 0.48 -0.74 -1.72
N LEU A 27 -0.06 -1.28 -0.62
CA LEU A 27 0.02 -0.66 0.70
C LEU A 27 1.48 -0.46 1.14
N ARG A 28 2.31 -1.50 1.03
CA ARG A 28 3.75 -1.42 1.34
C ARG A 28 4.47 -0.34 0.52
N ARG A 29 4.19 -0.26 -0.77
CA ARG A 29 4.81 0.72 -1.67
C ARG A 29 4.45 2.14 -1.27
N LEU A 30 3.19 2.41 -0.95
CA LEU A 30 2.73 3.74 -0.52
C LEU A 30 3.37 4.17 0.80
N LEU A 31 3.48 3.26 1.78
CA LEU A 31 4.17 3.53 3.04
C LEU A 31 5.66 3.87 2.81
N ARG A 32 6.35 3.14 1.94
CA ARG A 32 7.74 3.45 1.56
C ARG A 32 7.85 4.82 0.92
N LEU A 33 6.99 5.15 -0.06
CA LEU A 33 6.99 6.46 -0.70
C LEU A 33 6.78 7.58 0.32
N ARG A 34 5.86 7.38 1.26
CA ARG A 34 5.54 8.35 2.32
C ARG A 34 6.69 8.56 3.30
N ARG A 35 7.48 7.51 3.58
CA ARG A 35 8.70 7.56 4.39
C ARG A 35 9.85 8.22 3.63
N ASP A 36 10.14 7.73 2.43
CA ASP A 36 11.32 8.09 1.64
C ASP A 36 11.28 9.55 1.18
N HIS A 37 10.10 10.05 0.84
CA HIS A 37 9.93 11.41 0.33
C HIS A 37 9.27 12.36 1.34
N PHE A 38 9.27 12.02 2.64
CA PHE A 38 8.61 12.86 3.66
C PHE A 38 9.14 14.29 3.68
N GLU A 39 10.46 14.44 3.56
CA GLU A 39 11.13 15.75 3.64
C GLU A 39 11.09 16.52 2.30
N GLU A 40 10.83 15.82 1.18
CA GLU A 40 10.80 16.39 -0.17
C GLU A 40 9.39 16.86 -0.58
N LEU A 41 8.34 16.28 0.03
CA LEU A 41 6.96 16.58 -0.32
C LEU A 41 6.43 17.78 0.46
N ASN A 42 5.71 18.64 -0.25
CA ASN A 42 4.87 19.64 0.40
C ASN A 42 3.66 18.99 1.12
N GLU A 43 2.98 19.78 1.93
CA GLU A 43 1.84 19.32 2.73
C GLU A 43 0.71 18.70 1.88
N GLN A 44 0.47 19.20 0.66
CA GLN A 44 -0.52 18.62 -0.25
C GLN A 44 -0.11 17.23 -0.74
N GLY A 45 1.15 17.04 -1.10
CA GLY A 45 1.72 15.75 -1.49
C GLY A 45 1.62 14.73 -0.37
N LEU A 46 1.91 15.14 0.87
CA LEU A 46 1.76 14.29 2.06
C LEU A 46 0.30 13.87 2.27
N ARG A 47 -0.65 14.81 2.22
CA ARG A 47 -2.09 14.51 2.34
C ARG A 47 -2.58 13.55 1.25
N LEU A 48 -2.08 13.68 0.03
CA LEU A 48 -2.45 12.79 -1.06
C LEU A 48 -1.95 11.36 -0.82
N LEU A 49 -0.71 11.22 -0.32
CA LEU A 49 -0.16 9.92 0.05
C LEU A 49 -0.92 9.30 1.23
N ASP A 50 -1.23 10.07 2.27
CA ASP A 50 -1.97 9.57 3.43
C ASP A 50 -3.37 9.06 3.03
N ARG A 51 -4.08 9.79 2.15
CA ARG A 51 -5.34 9.33 1.57
C ARG A 51 -5.18 8.07 0.73
N SER A 52 -4.10 7.99 -0.05
CA SER A 52 -3.82 6.80 -0.88
C SER A 52 -3.51 5.57 -0.02
N ILE A 53 -2.78 5.74 1.09
CA ILE A 53 -2.50 4.69 2.07
C ILE A 53 -3.80 4.22 2.71
N PHE A 54 -4.66 5.15 3.14
CA PHE A 54 -5.97 4.83 3.72
C PHE A 54 -6.85 4.04 2.73
N ALA A 55 -6.95 4.49 1.48
CA ALA A 55 -7.70 3.78 0.45
C ALA A 55 -7.15 2.36 0.21
N ALA A 56 -5.82 2.21 0.11
CA ALA A 56 -5.21 0.89 -0.06
C ALA A 56 -5.43 -0.04 1.16
N TYR A 57 -5.53 0.52 2.36
CA TYR A 57 -5.89 -0.23 3.56
C TYR A 57 -7.35 -0.68 3.53
N CYS A 58 -8.29 0.19 3.13
CA CYS A 58 -9.69 -0.17 2.92
C CYS A 58 -9.83 -1.27 1.86
N ASP A 59 -9.12 -1.16 0.74
CA ASP A 59 -9.12 -2.19 -0.29
C ASP A 59 -8.71 -3.57 0.29
N CYS A 60 -7.74 -3.59 1.21
CA CYS A 60 -7.35 -4.83 1.91
C CYS A 60 -8.44 -5.35 2.86
N ILE A 61 -9.20 -4.45 3.51
CA ILE A 61 -10.34 -4.84 4.36
C ILE A 61 -11.44 -5.47 3.50
N ASP A 62 -11.75 -4.87 2.37
CA ASP A 62 -12.85 -5.30 1.49
C ASP A 62 -12.66 -6.72 0.96
N ILE A 63 -11.40 -7.16 0.82
CA ILE A 63 -11.03 -8.53 0.43
C ILE A 63 -10.76 -9.47 1.64
N GLY A 64 -11.10 -9.07 2.86
CA GLY A 64 -10.93 -9.87 4.08
C GLY A 64 -9.50 -9.94 4.62
N GLN A 65 -8.57 -9.12 4.12
CA GLN A 65 -7.14 -9.12 4.47
C GLN A 65 -6.77 -8.05 5.52
N GLY A 66 -7.73 -7.62 6.34
CA GLY A 66 -7.55 -6.54 7.33
C GLY A 66 -6.43 -6.80 8.34
N GLU A 67 -6.31 -8.02 8.88
CA GLU A 67 -5.24 -8.35 9.85
C GLU A 67 -3.85 -8.33 9.20
N ALA A 68 -3.73 -8.83 7.98
CA ALA A 68 -2.48 -8.76 7.21
C ALA A 68 -2.10 -7.29 6.93
N ALA A 69 -3.08 -6.45 6.58
CA ALA A 69 -2.86 -5.03 6.35
C ALA A 69 -2.45 -4.28 7.63
N LYS A 70 -3.08 -4.58 8.78
CA LYS A 70 -2.65 -4.06 10.10
C LYS A 70 -1.22 -4.45 10.43
N SER A 71 -0.81 -5.68 10.11
CA SER A 71 0.58 -6.11 10.29
C SER A 71 1.55 -5.30 9.43
N VAL A 72 1.15 -4.91 8.21
CA VAL A 72 1.95 -4.05 7.32
C VAL A 72 2.06 -2.64 7.90
N LEU A 73 0.97 -2.06 8.42
CA LEU A 73 0.98 -0.73 9.05
C LEU A 73 1.88 -0.67 10.30
N LYS A 74 1.98 -1.78 11.04
CA LYS A 74 2.84 -1.90 12.22
C LYS A 74 4.33 -2.11 11.88
N ASP A 75 4.68 -2.33 10.62
CA ASP A 75 6.08 -2.51 10.23
C ASP A 75 6.81 -1.17 10.32
N VAL A 76 7.62 -1.05 11.37
CA VAL A 76 8.43 0.15 11.67
C VAL A 76 9.33 0.52 10.50
N ARG A 77 9.82 -0.46 9.73
CA ARG A 77 10.68 -0.21 8.57
C ARG A 77 9.94 0.56 7.49
N LEU A 78 8.61 0.47 7.42
CA LEU A 78 7.80 1.14 6.40
C LEU A 78 7.27 2.51 6.87
N THR A 79 7.32 2.81 8.17
CA THR A 79 6.65 3.96 8.77
C THR A 79 7.61 4.99 9.36
N LEU A 80 8.83 4.60 9.74
CA LEU A 80 9.83 5.52 10.27
C LEU A 80 11.00 5.70 9.30
N SER A 81 11.45 6.94 9.11
CA SER A 81 12.75 7.22 8.50
C SER A 81 13.85 6.92 9.52
N LEU A 82 14.57 5.82 9.30
CA LEU A 82 15.67 5.35 10.17
C LEU A 82 16.91 6.25 10.12
N THR A 83 16.92 7.28 9.27
CA THR A 83 18.03 8.23 9.06
C THR A 83 18.31 9.16 10.25
N ARG A 84 17.54 9.08 11.35
CA ARG A 84 17.75 9.90 12.57
C ARG A 84 18.52 9.22 13.70
N ALA A 85 19.13 8.05 13.49
CA ALA A 85 19.84 7.33 14.56
C ALA A 85 21.35 7.65 14.72
N SER A 86 21.96 8.49 13.88
CA SER A 86 23.42 8.75 13.90
C SER A 86 23.83 10.22 14.14
N SER A 87 23.03 10.99 14.86
CA SER A 87 23.43 12.32 15.33
C SER A 87 23.13 12.49 16.81
N ARG A 88 23.95 11.85 17.64
CA ARG A 88 24.27 12.26 19.01
C ARG A 88 25.75 12.07 19.26
#